data_AF-A0A7Z9HRY8-F1
#
_entry.id   AF-A0A7Z9HRY8-F1
#
_cell.length_a   1.000
_cell.length_b   1.000
_cell.length_c   1.000
_cell.angle_alpha   90.00
_cell.angle_beta   90.00
_cell.angle_gamma   90.00
#
_symmetry.space_group_name_H-M   'P 1'
#
loop_
_entity.id
_entity.type
_entity.pdbx_description
1 polymer ?
#
loop_
_entity_poly.entity_id
_entity_poly.type
_entity_poly.pdbx_seq_one_letter_code
_entity_poly.pdbx_strand_id
1 'polypeptide(L)'
;MAHMYFNMLTTLEVLLLLIVPITAQAHSGRTDANGGHMNRKNDQYHCHSAYCSAQSAPSIYISDIQSSLSVRYNRKDWPHWIDEDNDGQNTRAEVLIESSQVPVKFKRNRGCSVSHGLWTDPYTGMTSTQESDLDIDHIVPLVP
;
A
#
# COMPACT_ATOMS: atom_id res chain seq x y z
N MET A 1 49.04 15.78 18.52
CA MET A 1 48.70 15.58 17.08
C MET A 1 48.24 14.15 16.76
N ALA A 2 48.73 13.08 17.41
CA ALA A 2 48.30 11.69 17.11
C ALA A 2 46.83 11.36 17.42
N HIS A 3 46.21 11.98 18.44
CA HIS A 3 44.81 11.73 18.82
C HIS A 3 43.78 12.18 17.77
N MET A 4 44.11 13.17 16.93
CA MET A 4 43.20 13.64 15.88
C MET A 4 43.11 12.65 14.71
N TYR A 5 44.21 11.95 14.40
CA TYR A 5 44.23 10.95 13.33
C TYR A 5 43.47 9.67 13.69
N PHE A 6 43.47 9.27 14.97
CA PHE A 6 42.73 8.10 15.45
C PHE A 6 41.20 8.29 15.35
N ASN A 7 40.72 9.50 15.65
CA ASN A 7 39.29 9.85 15.51
C ASN A 7 38.87 10.00 14.04
N MET A 8 39.74 10.53 13.16
CA MET A 8 39.45 10.57 11.73
C MET A 8 39.37 9.18 11.09
N LEU A 9 40.27 8.26 11.46
CA LEU A 9 40.27 6.89 10.92
C LEU A 9 39.01 6.12 11.32
N THR A 10 38.58 6.24 12.58
CA THR A 10 37.35 5.60 13.08
C THR A 10 36.08 6.16 12.45
N THR A 11 36.02 7.47 12.17
CA THR A 11 34.87 8.06 11.46
C THR A 11 34.76 7.62 10.00
N LEU A 12 35.90 7.35 9.34
CA LEU A 12 35.92 6.90 7.94
C LEU A 12 35.43 5.45 7.80
N GLU A 13 35.77 4.57 8.77
CA GLU A 13 35.28 3.18 8.79
C GLU A 13 33.78 3.10 9.08
N VAL A 14 33.25 3.94 9.98
CA VAL A 14 31.80 4.01 10.26
C VAL A 14 31.02 4.54 9.05
N LEU A 15 31.59 5.48 8.30
CA LEU A 15 30.97 6.03 7.08
C LEU A 15 30.94 5.00 5.93
N LEU A 16 31.91 4.08 5.86
CA LEU A 16 31.97 3.04 4.82
C LEU A 16 30.87 1.97 5.00
N LEU A 17 30.41 1.72 6.23
CA LEU A 17 29.33 0.77 6.54
C LEU A 17 27.93 1.27 6.16
N LEU A 18 27.75 2.58 5.91
CA LEU A 18 26.48 3.18 5.50
C LEU A 18 26.22 3.12 3.99
N ILE A 19 27.21 2.69 3.20
CA ILE A 19 27.14 2.67 1.73
C ILE A 19 26.91 1.25 1.17
N VAL A 20 26.74 0.25 2.03
CA VAL A 20 26.44 -1.12 1.57
C VAL A 20 24.93 -1.22 1.32
N PRO A 21 24.48 -1.32 0.05
CA PRO A 21 23.07 -1.53 -0.22
C PRO A 21 22.68 -2.90 0.32
N ILE A 22 21.74 -2.92 1.26
CA ILE A 22 21.07 -4.16 1.69
C ILE A 22 20.35 -4.67 0.45
N THR A 23 20.80 -5.79 -0.11
CA THR A 23 20.14 -6.44 -1.23
C THR A 23 18.77 -6.91 -0.77
N ALA A 24 17.73 -6.13 -1.08
CA ALA A 24 16.35 -6.51 -0.85
C ALA A 24 15.96 -7.58 -1.87
N GLN A 25 15.95 -8.83 -1.43
CA GLN A 25 15.56 -9.94 -2.28
C GLN A 25 14.03 -10.00 -2.34
N ALA A 26 13.46 -9.31 -3.33
CA ALA A 26 12.04 -9.42 -3.64
C ALA A 26 11.77 -10.75 -4.35
N HIS A 27 10.99 -11.63 -3.72
CA HIS A 27 10.43 -12.78 -4.40
C HIS A 27 9.08 -12.39 -5.02
N SER A 28 8.74 -12.96 -6.18
CA SER A 28 7.43 -12.82 -6.79
C SER A 28 6.38 -13.55 -5.92
N GLY A 29 5.76 -12.84 -4.98
CA GLY A 29 4.73 -13.35 -4.06
C GLY A 29 3.39 -13.73 -4.71
N ARG A 30 3.39 -14.15 -5.98
CA ARG A 30 2.19 -14.49 -6.76
C ARG A 30 1.86 -15.98 -6.77
N THR A 31 2.83 -16.85 -6.47
CA THR A 31 2.64 -18.30 -6.45
C THR A 31 3.39 -18.92 -5.28
N ASP A 32 2.85 -19.99 -4.71
CA ASP A 32 3.54 -20.79 -3.70
C ASP A 32 4.67 -21.66 -4.32
N ALA A 33 5.31 -22.49 -3.50
CA ALA A 33 6.40 -23.38 -3.92
C ALA A 33 6.01 -24.38 -5.03
N ASN A 34 4.71 -24.62 -5.24
CA ASN A 34 4.21 -25.50 -6.29
C ASN A 34 3.93 -24.74 -7.61
N GLY A 35 4.07 -23.41 -7.63
CA GLY A 35 3.83 -22.60 -8.82
C GLY A 35 2.36 -22.25 -9.06
N GLY A 36 1.52 -22.32 -8.02
CA GLY A 36 0.10 -21.97 -8.05
C GLY A 36 -0.34 -21.09 -6.89
N HIS A 37 -1.64 -20.81 -6.79
CA HIS A 37 -2.24 -20.09 -5.67
C HIS A 37 -3.72 -20.49 -5.45
N MET A 38 -4.21 -20.37 -4.21
CA MET A 38 -5.63 -20.57 -3.91
C MET A 38 -6.48 -19.34 -4.27
N ASN A 39 -7.55 -19.55 -5.03
CA ASN A 39 -8.57 -18.55 -5.26
C ASN A 39 -9.57 -18.55 -4.10
N ARG A 40 -9.51 -17.51 -3.28
CA ARG A 40 -10.36 -17.35 -2.08
C ARG A 40 -11.85 -17.10 -2.38
N LYS A 41 -12.25 -16.94 -3.65
CA LYS A 41 -13.66 -16.74 -4.05
C LYS A 41 -14.41 -18.04 -4.26
N ASN A 42 -13.72 -19.09 -4.68
CA ASN A 42 -14.34 -20.37 -5.07
C ASN A 42 -13.56 -21.58 -4.53
N ASP A 43 -12.62 -21.36 -3.60
CA ASP A 43 -11.75 -22.37 -3.01
C ASP A 43 -11.04 -23.27 -4.04
N GLN A 44 -10.75 -22.72 -5.22
CA GLN A 44 -10.09 -23.42 -6.31
C GLN A 44 -8.61 -23.06 -6.40
N TYR A 45 -7.74 -24.07 -6.47
CA TYR A 45 -6.31 -23.87 -6.70
C TYR A 45 -6.03 -23.57 -8.18
N HIS A 46 -5.36 -22.45 -8.45
CA HIS A 46 -5.03 -21.96 -9.79
C HIS A 46 -3.53 -22.05 -10.04
N CYS A 47 -3.13 -22.73 -11.11
CA CYS A 47 -1.74 -22.99 -11.46
C CYS A 47 -1.23 -22.03 -12.55
N HIS A 48 0.00 -21.54 -12.40
CA HIS A 48 0.67 -20.70 -13.42
C HIS A 48 1.93 -21.34 -14.00
N SER A 49 2.38 -22.46 -13.44
CA SER A 49 3.52 -23.23 -13.94
C SER A 49 3.06 -24.51 -14.64
N ALA A 50 3.81 -24.94 -15.67
CA ALA A 50 3.55 -26.18 -16.40
C ALA A 50 3.68 -27.44 -15.54
N TYR A 51 4.43 -27.38 -14.43
CA TYR A 51 4.59 -28.48 -13.47
C TYR A 51 3.61 -28.41 -12.28
N CYS A 52 2.76 -27.38 -12.21
CA CYS A 52 1.75 -27.22 -11.16
C CYS A 52 0.48 -28.01 -11.53
N SER A 53 -0.04 -28.82 -10.59
CA SER A 53 -1.33 -29.53 -10.73
C SER A 53 -2.29 -29.10 -9.63
N ALA A 54 -3.59 -29.04 -9.92
CA ALA A 54 -4.60 -28.80 -8.87
C ALA A 54 -4.61 -29.88 -7.77
N GLN A 55 -4.04 -31.06 -8.05
CA GLN A 55 -3.90 -32.16 -7.09
C GLN A 55 -2.71 -31.99 -6.14
N SER A 56 -1.75 -31.11 -6.46
CA SER A 56 -0.64 -30.77 -5.56
C SER A 56 -0.99 -29.61 -4.61
N ALA A 57 -2.27 -29.24 -4.52
CA ALA A 57 -2.77 -28.37 -3.47
C ALA A 57 -2.48 -28.98 -2.09
N PRO A 58 -1.86 -28.26 -1.14
CA PRO A 58 -1.62 -28.78 0.19
C PRO A 58 -2.96 -29.07 0.90
N SER A 59 -3.14 -30.32 1.33
CA SER A 59 -4.31 -30.74 2.10
C SER A 59 -4.19 -30.25 3.54
N ILE A 60 -4.54 -28.99 3.79
CA ILE A 60 -4.71 -28.47 5.14
C ILE A 60 -6.20 -28.55 5.47
N TYR A 61 -6.66 -29.73 5.92
CA TYR A 61 -7.86 -29.83 6.75
C TYR A 61 -7.45 -29.44 8.17
N ILE A 62 -7.57 -28.16 8.52
CA ILE A 62 -7.61 -27.77 9.94
C ILE A 62 -9.07 -27.90 10.34
N SER A 63 -9.35 -28.92 11.16
CA SER A 63 -10.61 -29.01 11.89
C SER A 63 -10.75 -27.78 12.77
N ASP A 64 -11.81 -27.01 12.50
CA ASP A 64 -12.33 -25.92 13.32
C ASP A 64 -12.36 -26.31 14.80
N ILE A 65 -11.32 -25.95 15.54
CA ILE A 65 -11.41 -25.79 16.99
C ILE A 65 -10.81 -24.43 17.32
N GLN A 66 -11.67 -23.58 17.88
CA GLN A 66 -11.44 -22.21 18.33
C GLN A 66 -11.76 -21.05 17.35
N SER A 67 -12.89 -21.10 16.65
CA SER A 67 -13.55 -19.87 16.15
C SER A 67 -14.39 -19.23 17.28
N SER A 68 -13.73 -18.65 18.27
CA SER A 68 -14.39 -17.73 19.19
C SER A 68 -14.59 -16.39 18.48
N LEU A 69 -15.80 -16.15 17.95
CA LEU A 69 -16.29 -14.86 17.42
C LEU A 69 -15.28 -14.03 16.60
N SER A 70 -14.56 -14.65 15.67
CA SER A 70 -13.96 -13.87 14.59
C SER A 70 -15.06 -13.54 13.59
N VAL A 71 -15.51 -12.29 13.54
CA VAL A 71 -16.29 -11.81 12.40
C VAL A 71 -15.44 -12.07 11.17
N ARG A 72 -15.87 -13.01 10.32
CA ARG A 72 -15.18 -13.30 9.05
C ARG A 72 -15.11 -12.00 8.26
N TYR A 73 -13.90 -11.56 7.94
CA TYR A 73 -13.69 -10.40 7.09
C TYR A 73 -14.53 -10.51 5.81
N ASN A 74 -15.38 -9.52 5.58
CA ASN A 74 -16.16 -9.38 4.36
C ASN A 74 -15.81 -8.03 3.71
N ARG A 75 -15.23 -8.09 2.51
CA ARG A 75 -14.82 -6.90 1.76
C ARG A 75 -15.99 -5.95 1.46
N LYS A 76 -17.22 -6.48 1.35
CA LYS A 76 -18.41 -5.67 1.05
C LYS A 76 -18.73 -4.67 2.15
N ASP A 77 -18.26 -4.92 3.38
CA ASP A 77 -18.46 -4.03 4.52
C ASP A 77 -17.55 -2.80 4.44
N TRP A 78 -16.61 -2.77 3.49
CA TRP A 78 -15.62 -1.69 3.29
C TRP A 78 -15.69 -1.14 1.86
N PRO A 79 -16.78 -0.45 1.49
CA PRO A 79 -16.91 0.16 0.17
C PRO A 79 -15.81 1.21 -0.05
N HIS A 80 -15.29 1.24 -1.28
CA HIS A 80 -14.24 2.17 -1.68
C HIS A 80 -14.86 3.45 -2.23
N TRP A 81 -14.43 4.61 -1.72
CA TRP A 81 -14.89 5.95 -2.10
C TRP A 81 -16.41 6.11 -2.08
N ILE A 82 -16.95 6.31 -0.88
CA ILE A 82 -18.38 6.55 -0.69
C ILE A 82 -18.72 8.01 -0.93
N ASP A 83 -19.92 8.25 -1.44
CA ASP A 83 -20.58 9.55 -1.47
C ASP A 83 -21.66 9.47 -0.38
N GLU A 84 -21.36 9.99 0.81
CA GLU A 84 -22.19 9.77 2.00
C GLU A 84 -23.44 10.66 2.01
N ASP A 85 -23.31 11.89 1.51
CA ASP A 85 -24.38 12.88 1.47
C ASP A 85 -25.11 12.95 0.10
N ASN A 86 -24.66 12.19 -0.88
CA ASN A 86 -25.24 12.08 -2.23
C ASN A 86 -25.21 13.39 -3.02
N ASP A 87 -24.17 14.21 -2.82
CA ASP A 87 -23.97 15.45 -3.56
C ASP A 87 -23.19 15.24 -4.88
N GLY A 88 -22.74 14.00 -5.13
CA GLY A 88 -21.99 13.59 -6.30
C GLY A 88 -20.47 13.60 -6.09
N GLN A 89 -19.98 13.98 -4.92
CA GLN A 89 -18.58 14.00 -4.57
C GLN A 89 -18.30 12.85 -3.59
N ASN A 90 -17.50 11.89 -4.04
CA ASN A 90 -17.09 10.82 -3.15
C ASN A 90 -15.98 11.30 -2.19
N THR A 91 -15.66 10.50 -1.18
CA THR A 91 -14.64 10.82 -0.16
C THR A 91 -13.30 11.25 -0.79
N ARG A 92 -12.94 10.77 -1.98
CA ARG A 92 -11.72 11.20 -2.67
C ARG A 92 -11.80 12.65 -3.12
N ALA A 93 -12.91 13.01 -3.75
CA ALA A 93 -13.14 14.37 -4.23
C ALA A 93 -13.17 15.35 -3.04
N GLU A 94 -13.88 14.98 -1.97
CA GLU A 94 -13.95 15.75 -0.74
C GLU A 94 -12.57 16.03 -0.15
N VAL A 95 -11.77 14.99 0.05
CA VAL A 95 -10.40 15.15 0.59
C VAL A 95 -9.54 16.01 -0.33
N LEU A 96 -9.65 15.88 -1.65
CA LEU A 96 -8.89 16.73 -2.59
C LEU A 96 -9.31 18.20 -2.51
N ILE A 97 -10.59 18.47 -2.33
CA ILE A 97 -11.12 19.84 -2.22
C ILE A 97 -10.66 20.48 -0.92
N GLU A 98 -10.82 19.77 0.20
CA GLU A 98 -10.45 20.24 1.53
C GLU A 98 -8.93 20.48 1.65
N SER A 99 -8.12 19.56 1.11
CA SER A 99 -6.66 19.60 1.25
C SER A 99 -5.95 20.51 0.24
N SER A 100 -6.65 21.03 -0.77
CA SER A 100 -6.03 21.91 -1.77
C SER A 100 -5.77 23.30 -1.18
N GLN A 101 -4.56 23.82 -1.39
CA GLN A 101 -4.15 25.16 -0.96
C GLN A 101 -4.79 26.28 -1.82
N VAL A 102 -5.41 25.91 -2.95
CA VAL A 102 -6.09 26.83 -3.87
C VAL A 102 -7.45 26.25 -4.29
N PRO A 103 -8.38 27.07 -4.82
CA PRO A 103 -9.63 26.55 -5.36
C PRO A 103 -9.38 25.50 -6.45
N VAL A 104 -10.04 24.34 -6.33
CA VAL A 104 -9.89 23.25 -7.29
C VAL A 104 -10.61 23.53 -8.61
N LYS A 105 -10.23 22.80 -9.65
CA LYS A 105 -10.97 22.68 -10.91
C LYS A 105 -11.56 21.29 -11.02
N PHE A 106 -12.67 21.16 -11.73
CA PHE A 106 -13.35 19.90 -11.94
C PHE A 106 -13.19 19.38 -13.37
N LYS A 107 -13.24 18.06 -13.56
CA LYS A 107 -13.21 17.41 -14.88
C LYS A 107 -14.44 17.72 -15.72
N ARG A 108 -15.57 17.96 -15.06
CA ARG A 108 -16.89 18.18 -15.67
C ARG A 108 -17.64 19.24 -14.88
N ASN A 109 -18.64 19.85 -15.51
CA ASN A 109 -19.42 20.95 -14.94
C ASN A 109 -20.25 20.57 -13.69
N ARG A 110 -20.39 19.28 -13.37
CA ARG A 110 -21.18 18.81 -12.22
C ARG A 110 -20.42 18.82 -10.89
N GLY A 111 -19.13 19.18 -10.86
CA GLY A 111 -18.39 19.22 -9.58
C GLY A 111 -17.98 17.85 -9.01
N CYS A 112 -18.45 16.73 -9.55
CA CYS A 112 -18.24 15.40 -8.96
C CYS A 112 -16.79 14.87 -8.93
N SER A 113 -15.87 15.45 -9.71
CA SER A 113 -14.51 14.91 -9.83
C SER A 113 -13.52 16.02 -10.07
N VAL A 114 -12.57 16.18 -9.14
CA VAL A 114 -11.48 17.14 -9.21
C VAL A 114 -10.55 16.79 -10.38
N SER A 115 -9.97 17.82 -11.01
CA SER A 115 -8.95 17.72 -12.06
C SER A 115 -7.68 18.49 -11.74
N HIS A 116 -7.75 19.58 -11.00
CA HIS A 116 -6.57 20.36 -10.65
C HIS A 116 -6.75 21.07 -9.31
N GLY A 117 -5.64 21.36 -8.65
CA GLY A 117 -5.56 22.09 -7.39
C GLY A 117 -4.10 22.38 -7.07
N LEU A 118 -3.77 22.54 -5.80
CA LEU A 118 -2.39 22.65 -5.34
C LEU A 118 -2.24 21.90 -4.02
N TRP A 119 -1.47 20.83 -4.04
CA TRP A 119 -1.21 20.00 -2.87
C TRP A 119 0.28 19.88 -2.64
N THR A 120 0.68 19.89 -1.37
CA THR A 120 2.06 19.63 -0.96
C THR A 120 2.08 18.29 -0.24
N ASP A 121 2.89 17.36 -0.74
CA ASP A 121 3.09 16.05 -0.09
C ASP A 121 3.81 16.25 1.25
N PRO A 122 3.21 15.86 2.39
CA PRO A 122 3.82 16.03 3.70
C PRO A 122 5.08 15.17 3.92
N TYR A 123 5.28 14.11 3.13
CA TYR A 123 6.41 13.20 3.26
C TYR A 123 7.62 13.63 2.44
N THR A 124 7.40 14.15 1.24
CA THR A 124 8.48 14.56 0.32
C THR A 124 8.65 16.08 0.22
N GLY A 125 7.65 16.86 0.62
CA GLY A 125 7.60 18.31 0.42
C GLY A 125 7.36 18.73 -1.03
N MET A 126 7.19 17.78 -1.96
CA MET A 126 6.93 18.08 -3.36
C MET A 126 5.51 18.63 -3.56
N THR A 127 5.36 19.51 -4.54
CA THR A 127 4.04 20.06 -4.91
C THR A 127 3.52 19.40 -6.17
N SER A 128 2.23 19.07 -6.16
CA SER A 128 1.50 18.52 -7.30
C SER A 128 0.29 19.39 -7.61
N THR A 129 -0.02 19.51 -8.90
CA THR A 129 -1.15 20.31 -9.39
C THR A 129 -2.22 19.49 -10.09
N GLN A 130 -1.86 18.30 -10.57
CA GLN A 130 -2.80 17.33 -11.13
C GLN A 130 -3.24 16.37 -10.03
N GLU A 131 -4.53 16.06 -10.00
CA GLU A 131 -5.10 15.13 -9.04
C GLU A 131 -4.63 13.67 -9.27
N SER A 132 -4.26 13.33 -10.50
CA SER A 132 -3.77 12.01 -10.89
C SER A 132 -2.42 11.66 -10.31
N ASP A 133 -1.64 12.68 -9.92
CA ASP A 133 -0.29 12.52 -9.38
C ASP A 133 -0.31 12.32 -7.85
N LEU A 134 -1.51 12.21 -7.27
CA LEU A 134 -1.74 12.12 -5.83
C LEU A 134 -2.47 10.82 -5.47
N ASP A 135 -1.93 10.14 -4.49
CA ASP A 135 -2.59 9.07 -3.76
C ASP A 135 -3.06 9.57 -2.39
N ILE A 136 -4.10 8.94 -1.85
CA ILE A 136 -4.60 9.22 -0.49
C ILE A 136 -4.34 7.97 0.34
N ASP A 137 -3.35 8.09 1.21
CA ASP A 137 -2.92 7.00 2.06
C ASP A 137 -3.72 6.94 3.36
N HIS A 138 -3.89 5.71 3.85
CA HIS A 138 -4.44 5.47 5.16
C HIS A 138 -3.27 5.34 6.14
N ILE A 139 -3.14 6.30 7.05
CA ILE A 139 -2.12 6.26 8.10
C ILE A 139 -2.67 5.46 9.27
N VAL A 140 -1.94 4.44 9.72
CA VAL A 140 -2.27 3.65 10.92
C VAL A 140 -1.29 4.00 12.03
N PRO A 141 -1.74 4.66 13.12
CA PRO A 141 -0.87 4.94 14.26
C PRO A 141 -0.39 3.65 14.92
N LEU A 142 0.88 3.64 15.36
CA LEU A 142 1.37 2.61 16.25
C LEU A 142 0.85 2.88 17.66
N VAL A 143 0.24 1.87 18.27
CA VAL A 143 -0.14 1.92 19.68
C VAL A 143 1.12 1.80 20.54
N PRO A 144 1.32 2.68 21.55
CA PRO A 144 2.42 2.59 22.50
C PRO A 144 2.28 1.42 23.48
#